data_AF-A0A2I0I822-F1
#
_entry.id   AF-A0A2I0I822-F1
#
_cell.length_a   1.000
_cell.length_b   1.000
_cell.length_c   1.000
_cell.angle_alpha   90.00
_cell.angle_beta   90.00
_cell.angle_gamma   90.00
#
_symmetry.space_group_name_H-M   'P 1'
#
loop_
_entity.id
_entity.type
_entity.pdbx_description
1 polymer ?
#
loop_
_entity_poly.entity_id
_entity_poly.type
_entity_poly.pdbx_seq_one_letter_code
_entity_poly.pdbx_strand_id
1 'polypeptide(L)'
;MIEPELAFADLDDDMACATAYLQYVVRHILDNCKEDMEFFNTWIEKGIIDRLSNVAEKDFVQLTYTDAVELLLKAKKKFEFPDIKAFYMRQNDDGKTVAAMDMLVPRVGELIGGSQREERLDYLEARLDSLNLNKDSYWWYLDLRRYGSVPHAGFGLGFERLVQFATGIDNIRDAIPFPRTPGSAEF
;
A
#
# COMPACT_ATOMS: atom_id res chain seq x y z
N MET A 1 0.87 11.02 2.77
CA MET A 1 0.42 9.66 3.10
C MET A 1 -0.98 9.73 3.68
N ILE A 2 -1.82 8.73 3.41
CA ILE A 2 -3.12 8.51 4.07
C ILE A 2 -3.04 7.12 4.70
N GLU A 3 -3.21 7.03 6.02
CA GLU A 3 -2.82 5.84 6.80
C GLU A 3 -3.92 5.40 7.78
N PRO A 4 -4.97 4.71 7.30
CA PRO A 4 -6.00 4.14 8.18
C PRO A 4 -5.46 2.98 9.01
N GLU A 5 -5.91 2.87 10.25
CA GLU A 5 -5.61 1.75 11.16
C GLU A 5 -6.92 1.25 11.79
N LEU A 6 -7.16 -0.06 11.72
CA LEU A 6 -8.43 -0.70 12.05
C LEU A 6 -8.21 -1.68 13.21
N ALA A 7 -8.82 -1.38 14.36
CA ALA A 7 -8.89 -2.35 15.47
C ALA A 7 -9.89 -3.46 15.16
N PHE A 8 -9.61 -4.67 15.64
CA PHE A 8 -10.40 -5.89 15.41
C PHE A 8 -10.45 -6.34 13.95
N ALA A 9 -9.47 -5.94 13.15
CA ALA A 9 -9.35 -6.30 11.74
C ALA A 9 -8.13 -7.19 11.51
N ASP A 10 -8.26 -8.16 10.60
CA ASP A 10 -7.14 -8.94 10.08
C ASP A 10 -6.69 -8.44 8.69
N LEU A 11 -5.82 -9.21 8.01
CA LEU A 11 -5.33 -8.82 6.69
C LEU A 11 -6.42 -8.82 5.61
N ASP A 12 -7.42 -9.70 5.70
CA ASP A 12 -8.50 -9.77 4.72
C ASP A 12 -9.42 -8.56 4.86
N ASP A 13 -9.72 -8.15 6.10
CA ASP A 13 -10.42 -6.91 6.41
C ASP A 13 -9.66 -5.68 5.87
N ASP A 14 -8.33 -5.64 6.05
CA ASP A 14 -7.46 -4.56 5.58
C ASP A 14 -7.46 -4.46 4.05
N MET A 15 -7.32 -5.59 3.35
CA MET A 15 -7.40 -5.65 1.89
C MET A 15 -8.78 -5.24 1.35
N ALA A 16 -9.85 -5.66 2.02
CA ALA A 16 -11.22 -5.27 1.68
C ALA A 16 -11.42 -3.77 1.87
N CYS A 17 -10.95 -3.20 2.99
CA CYS A 17 -11.01 -1.77 3.26
C CYS A 17 -10.22 -0.96 2.22
N ALA A 18 -8.97 -1.36 1.93
CA ALA A 18 -8.14 -0.71 0.92
C ALA A 18 -8.79 -0.71 -0.47
N THR A 19 -9.37 -1.85 -0.87
CA THR A 19 -10.05 -2.01 -2.17
C THR A 19 -11.28 -1.11 -2.24
N ALA A 20 -12.15 -1.15 -1.22
CA ALA A 20 -13.34 -0.32 -1.17
C ALA A 20 -12.99 1.18 -1.15
N TYR A 21 -11.95 1.56 -0.41
CA TYR A 21 -11.46 2.94 -0.34
C TYR A 21 -11.00 3.43 -1.71
N LEU A 22 -10.13 2.71 -2.41
CA LEU A 22 -9.65 3.10 -3.73
C LEU A 22 -10.80 3.20 -4.74
N GLN A 23 -11.66 2.17 -4.80
CA GLN A 23 -12.79 2.17 -5.71
C GLN A 23 -13.74 3.34 -5.45
N TYR A 24 -14.03 3.65 -4.18
CA TYR A 24 -14.84 4.81 -3.82
C TYR A 24 -14.21 6.13 -4.29
N VAL A 25 -12.92 6.33 -4.01
CA VAL A 25 -12.21 7.57 -4.39
C VAL A 25 -12.18 7.73 -5.91
N VAL A 26 -11.92 6.66 -6.66
CA VAL A 26 -11.90 6.72 -8.13
C VAL A 26 -13.28 7.04 -8.69
N ARG A 27 -14.35 6.43 -8.18
CA ARG A 27 -15.74 6.80 -8.56
C ARG A 27 -16.02 8.26 -8.25
N HIS A 28 -15.63 8.71 -7.06
CA HIS A 28 -15.82 10.10 -6.65
C HIS A 28 -15.13 11.09 -7.60
N ILE A 29 -13.91 10.79 -8.05
CA ILE A 29 -13.19 11.61 -9.04
C ILE A 29 -13.95 11.62 -10.37
N LEU A 30 -14.36 10.46 -10.88
CA LEU A 30 -15.10 10.36 -12.15
C LEU A 30 -16.44 11.11 -12.11
N ASP A 31 -17.13 11.09 -10.97
CA ASP A 31 -18.43 11.75 -10.80
C ASP A 31 -18.32 13.27 -10.63
N ASN A 32 -17.26 13.75 -9.97
CA ASN A 32 -17.15 15.14 -9.51
C ASN A 32 -16.12 15.99 -10.28
N CYS A 33 -15.26 15.39 -11.10
CA CYS A 33 -14.17 16.09 -11.80
C CYS A 33 -14.27 15.96 -13.33
N LYS A 34 -15.48 15.93 -13.90
CA LYS A 34 -15.71 15.60 -15.32
C LYS A 34 -14.91 16.46 -16.30
N GLU A 35 -14.91 17.78 -16.13
CA GLU A 35 -14.21 18.71 -17.02
C GLU A 35 -12.69 18.44 -17.01
N ASP A 36 -12.09 18.26 -15.84
CA ASP A 36 -10.67 17.91 -15.70
C ASP A 36 -10.37 16.53 -16.27
N MET A 37 -11.25 15.55 -16.05
CA MET A 37 -11.08 14.19 -16.58
C MET A 37 -11.16 14.16 -18.11
N GLU A 38 -12.03 14.96 -18.73
CA GLU A 38 -12.09 15.13 -20.18
C GLU A 38 -10.80 15.76 -20.71
N PHE A 39 -10.26 16.75 -20.00
CA PHE A 39 -8.95 17.33 -20.32
C PHE A 39 -7.84 16.29 -20.25
N PHE A 40 -7.71 15.55 -19.14
CA PHE A 40 -6.69 14.52 -18.98
C PHE A 40 -6.82 13.40 -20.02
N ASN A 41 -8.04 12.97 -20.32
CA ASN A 41 -8.30 11.96 -21.33
C ASN A 41 -7.92 12.41 -22.75
N THR A 42 -8.03 13.70 -23.04
CA THR A 42 -7.72 14.23 -24.36
C THR A 42 -6.23 14.50 -24.52
N TRP A 43 -5.60 15.09 -23.49
CA TRP A 43 -4.30 15.74 -23.60
C TRP A 43 -3.16 15.05 -22.86
N ILE A 44 -3.46 14.25 -21.82
CA ILE A 44 -2.42 13.62 -20.99
C ILE A 44 -2.37 12.11 -21.24
N GLU A 45 -3.47 11.39 -21.02
CA GLU A 45 -3.55 9.94 -21.19
C GLU A 45 -4.88 9.54 -21.84
N LYS A 46 -4.84 9.23 -23.14
CA LYS A 46 -5.99 8.71 -23.86
C LYS A 46 -6.45 7.37 -23.28
N GLY A 47 -7.73 7.29 -22.91
CA GLY A 47 -8.33 6.10 -22.30
C GLY A 47 -8.22 6.07 -20.77
N ILE A 48 -7.77 7.16 -20.13
CA ILE A 48 -7.69 7.23 -18.66
C ILE A 48 -9.04 7.03 -17.99
N ILE A 49 -10.12 7.58 -18.56
CA ILE A 49 -11.48 7.41 -18.01
C ILE A 49 -11.87 5.93 -18.02
N ASP A 50 -11.59 5.20 -19.11
CA ASP A 50 -11.85 3.76 -19.19
C ASP A 50 -10.99 2.98 -18.19
N ARG A 51 -9.71 3.34 -18.04
CA ARG A 51 -8.80 2.72 -17.07
C ARG A 51 -9.31 2.89 -15.64
N LEU A 52 -9.71 4.11 -15.27
CA LEU A 52 -10.24 4.43 -13.95
C LEU A 52 -11.59 3.75 -13.71
N SER A 53 -12.49 3.76 -14.69
CA SER A 53 -13.78 3.06 -14.60
C SER A 53 -13.59 1.57 -14.39
N ASN A 54 -12.66 0.94 -15.11
CA ASN A 54 -12.30 -0.46 -14.90
C ASN A 54 -11.83 -0.74 -13.47
N VAL A 55 -11.02 0.15 -12.87
CA VAL A 55 -10.57 -0.01 -11.48
C VAL A 55 -11.70 0.21 -10.49
N ALA A 56 -12.62 1.13 -10.77
CA ALA A 56 -13.79 1.39 -9.95
C ALA A 56 -14.82 0.24 -9.99
N GLU A 57 -14.89 -0.54 -11.06
CA GLU A 57 -15.98 -1.51 -11.29
C GLU A 57 -15.55 -2.98 -11.17
N LYS A 58 -14.28 -3.30 -11.47
CA LYS A 58 -13.81 -4.69 -11.48
C LYS A 58 -13.28 -5.11 -10.11
N ASP A 59 -13.44 -6.40 -9.85
CA ASP A 59 -12.85 -7.04 -8.68
C ASP A 59 -11.31 -7.08 -8.80
N PHE A 60 -10.66 -6.83 -7.68
CA PHE A 60 -9.21 -6.96 -7.57
C PHE A 60 -8.85 -8.43 -7.41
N VAL A 61 -7.87 -8.88 -8.21
CA VAL A 61 -7.32 -10.22 -8.06
C VAL A 61 -6.42 -10.26 -6.83
N GLN A 62 -6.76 -11.11 -5.88
CA GLN A 62 -5.88 -11.44 -4.77
C GLN A 62 -4.95 -12.57 -5.18
N LEU A 63 -3.64 -12.34 -5.05
CA LEU A 63 -2.60 -13.26 -5.46
C LEU A 63 -1.54 -13.31 -4.36
N THR A 64 -1.15 -14.51 -3.92
CA THR A 64 -0.09 -14.64 -2.91
C THR A 64 1.25 -14.21 -3.48
N TYR A 65 2.17 -13.76 -2.63
CA TYR A 65 3.53 -13.43 -3.07
C TYR A 65 4.23 -14.63 -3.71
N THR A 66 4.03 -15.83 -3.18
CA THR A 66 4.56 -17.08 -3.76
C THR A 66 4.06 -17.28 -5.19
N ASP A 67 2.75 -17.17 -5.41
CA ASP A 67 2.18 -17.33 -6.76
C ASP A 67 2.67 -16.22 -7.70
N ALA A 68 2.79 -14.98 -7.21
CA ALA A 68 3.33 -13.86 -7.98
C ALA A 68 4.78 -14.12 -8.43
N VAL A 69 5.63 -14.62 -7.53
CA VAL A 69 7.00 -15.01 -7.85
C VAL A 69 7.03 -16.15 -8.88
N GLU A 70 6.19 -17.18 -8.72
CA GLU A 70 6.10 -18.28 -9.69
C GLU A 70 5.68 -17.81 -11.09
N LEU A 71 4.77 -16.85 -11.18
CA LEU A 71 4.39 -16.23 -12.44
C LEU A 71 5.55 -15.43 -13.05
N LEU A 72 6.25 -14.64 -12.23
CA LEU A 72 7.37 -13.81 -12.69
C LEU A 72 8.56 -14.64 -13.16
N LEU A 73 8.86 -15.78 -12.52
CA LEU A 73 9.94 -16.68 -12.92
C LEU A 73 9.75 -17.24 -14.35
N LYS A 74 8.51 -17.27 -14.87
CA LYS A 74 8.23 -17.66 -16.26
C LYS A 74 8.69 -16.62 -17.28
N ALA A 75 8.91 -15.36 -16.86
CA ALA A 75 9.18 -14.23 -17.75
C ALA A 75 10.61 -14.17 -18.35
N LYS A 76 11.45 -15.21 -18.16
CA LYS A 76 12.85 -15.26 -18.61
C LYS A 76 13.67 -14.01 -18.22
N LYS A 77 13.39 -13.44 -17.04
CA LYS A 77 14.14 -12.33 -16.44
C LYS A 77 14.74 -12.79 -15.11
N LYS A 78 15.92 -12.28 -14.80
CA LYS A 78 16.56 -12.49 -13.50
C LYS A 78 15.98 -11.47 -12.51
N PHE A 79 15.49 -11.96 -11.38
CA PHE A 79 14.99 -11.13 -10.28
C PHE A 79 15.85 -11.38 -9.03
N GLU A 80 16.04 -10.35 -8.22
CA GLU A 80 16.69 -10.42 -6.91
C GLU A 80 15.67 -9.96 -5.87
N PHE A 81 15.44 -10.78 -4.85
CA PHE A 81 14.45 -10.53 -3.81
C PHE A 81 15.13 -10.63 -2.45
N PRO A 82 15.35 -9.50 -1.75
CA PRO A 82 15.78 -9.54 -0.35
C PRO A 82 14.65 -10.02 0.57
N ASP A 83 14.97 -10.32 1.83
CA ASP A 83 13.99 -10.38 2.92
C ASP A 83 13.73 -8.94 3.41
N ILE A 84 12.53 -8.40 3.19
CA ILE A 84 12.33 -6.93 3.12
C ILE A 84 11.20 -6.35 3.98
N LYS A 85 10.55 -7.14 4.83
CA LYS A 85 9.35 -6.66 5.55
C LYS A 85 9.66 -6.20 6.98
N ALA A 86 8.94 -5.15 7.40
CA ALA A 86 9.18 -4.40 8.64
C ALA A 86 8.91 -5.24 9.91
N PHE A 87 9.45 -4.78 11.06
CA PHE A 87 9.38 -5.51 12.33
C PHE A 87 7.95 -5.67 12.89
N TYR A 88 7.03 -4.79 12.52
CA TYR A 88 5.68 -4.74 13.08
C TYR A 88 4.66 -5.62 12.35
N MET A 89 5.03 -6.26 11.24
CA MET A 89 4.11 -7.09 10.46
C MET A 89 3.92 -8.45 11.14
N ARG A 90 2.67 -8.90 11.27
CA ARG A 90 2.33 -10.16 11.96
C ARG A 90 2.99 -11.35 11.27
N GLN A 91 3.66 -12.20 12.04
CA GLN A 91 4.25 -13.43 11.51
C GLN A 91 3.16 -14.47 11.26
N ASN A 92 3.16 -15.07 10.06
CA ASN A 92 2.27 -16.16 9.70
C ASN A 92 2.71 -17.47 10.38
N ASP A 93 1.78 -18.42 10.46
CA ASP A 93 2.01 -19.70 11.13
C ASP A 93 3.00 -20.61 10.39
N ASP A 94 3.37 -20.26 9.15
CA ASP A 94 4.39 -20.96 8.36
C ASP A 94 5.83 -20.68 8.84
N GLY A 95 6.02 -19.70 9.73
CA GLY A 95 7.31 -19.27 10.26
C GLY A 95 8.26 -18.66 9.22
N LYS A 96 7.74 -18.33 8.03
CA LYS A 96 8.53 -17.83 6.88
C LYS A 96 8.02 -16.50 6.36
N THR A 97 6.71 -16.27 6.42
CA THR A 97 6.06 -15.10 5.82
C THR A 97 5.40 -14.22 6.87
N VAL A 98 5.02 -13.02 6.45
CA VAL A 98 4.26 -12.07 7.26
C VAL A 98 2.95 -11.72 6.57
N ALA A 99 1.94 -11.34 7.36
CA ALA A 99 0.64 -10.91 6.89
C ALA A 99 0.71 -9.49 6.31
N ALA A 100 1.28 -9.37 5.11
CA ALA A 100 1.43 -8.11 4.38
C ALA A 100 0.67 -8.15 3.05
N MET A 101 0.25 -6.98 2.58
CA MET A 101 -0.38 -6.81 1.27
C MET A 101 0.19 -5.58 0.56
N ASP A 102 0.32 -5.66 -0.76
CA ASP A 102 0.71 -4.57 -1.62
C ASP A 102 -0.31 -4.50 -2.78
N MET A 103 -1.04 -3.40 -2.90
CA MET A 103 -2.02 -3.20 -3.97
C MET A 103 -1.34 -2.59 -5.19
N LEU A 104 -1.29 -3.38 -6.27
CA LEU A 104 -0.72 -2.96 -7.54
C LEU A 104 -1.82 -2.47 -8.49
N VAL A 105 -1.69 -1.24 -8.96
CA VAL A 105 -2.55 -0.67 -10.00
C VAL A 105 -1.77 -0.54 -11.32
N PRO A 106 -2.46 -0.57 -12.48
CA PRO A 106 -1.80 -0.38 -13.77
C PRO A 106 -1.00 0.92 -13.83
N ARG A 107 0.12 0.88 -14.56
CA ARG A 107 1.05 2.00 -14.80
C ARG A 107 1.85 2.47 -13.58
N VAL A 108 1.18 2.76 -12.46
CA VAL A 108 1.83 3.28 -11.24
C VAL A 108 2.51 2.18 -10.44
N GLY A 109 2.05 0.92 -10.52
CA GLY A 109 2.57 -0.17 -9.69
C GLY A 109 1.93 -0.11 -8.30
N GLU A 110 2.73 -0.22 -7.24
CA GLU A 110 2.25 -0.15 -5.86
C GLU A 110 1.59 1.21 -5.55
N LEU A 111 0.32 1.18 -5.13
CA LEU A 111 -0.42 2.38 -4.70
C LEU A 111 -0.70 2.37 -3.19
N ILE A 112 -0.98 1.19 -2.64
CA ILE A 112 -1.27 0.96 -1.22
C ILE A 112 -0.37 -0.17 -0.73
N GLY A 113 0.25 0.01 0.43
CA GLY A 113 0.98 -1.05 1.14
C GLY A 113 0.44 -1.17 2.56
N GLY A 114 0.20 -2.38 3.03
CA GLY A 114 -0.42 -2.62 4.33
C GLY A 114 -0.03 -3.95 4.95
N SER A 115 -0.47 -4.16 6.18
CA SER A 115 -0.25 -5.42 6.90
C SER A 115 -1.16 -5.52 8.11
N GLN A 116 -1.50 -6.76 8.47
CA GLN A 116 -1.89 -7.04 9.85
C GLN A 116 -0.68 -6.82 10.77
N ARG A 117 -0.90 -6.18 11.91
CA ARG A 117 0.17 -5.85 12.86
C ARG A 117 0.38 -7.00 13.84
N GLU A 118 1.62 -7.19 14.27
CA GLU A 118 1.96 -8.18 15.29
C GLU A 118 1.41 -7.72 16.65
N GLU A 119 0.33 -8.37 17.09
CA GLU A 119 -0.38 -8.12 18.34
C GLU A 119 0.20 -8.92 19.52
N ARG A 120 0.99 -9.97 19.25
CA ARG A 120 1.59 -10.82 20.30
C ARG A 120 2.91 -10.20 20.75
N LEU A 121 2.97 -9.82 22.03
CA LEU A 121 4.10 -9.09 22.59
C LEU A 121 5.44 -9.83 22.45
N ASP A 122 5.45 -11.13 22.74
CA ASP A 122 6.62 -12.00 22.66
C ASP A 122 7.17 -12.12 21.24
N TYR A 123 6.29 -12.25 20.24
CA TYR A 123 6.67 -12.27 18.83
C TYR A 123 7.24 -10.92 18.38
N LEU A 124 6.63 -9.81 18.82
CA LEU A 124 7.07 -8.46 18.49
C LEU A 124 8.44 -8.14 19.11
N GLU A 125 8.65 -8.48 20.38
CA GLU A 125 9.93 -8.31 21.06
C GLU A 125 11.03 -9.16 20.40
N ALA A 126 10.75 -10.42 20.08
CA ALA A 126 11.69 -11.30 19.37
C ALA A 126 12.06 -10.74 17.99
N ARG A 127 11.09 -10.14 17.27
CA ARG A 127 11.34 -9.52 15.96
C ARG A 127 12.21 -8.26 16.09
N LEU A 128 11.95 -7.41 17.09
CA LEU A 128 12.81 -6.25 17.38
C LEU A 128 14.25 -6.69 17.67
N ASP A 129 14.44 -7.73 18.48
CA ASP A 129 15.77 -8.28 18.80
C ASP A 129 16.46 -8.83 17.54
N SER A 130 15.73 -9.57 16.69
CA SER A 130 16.29 -10.13 15.44
C SER A 130 16.78 -9.08 14.44
N LEU A 131 16.21 -7.87 14.49
CA LEU A 131 16.56 -6.73 13.63
C LEU A 131 17.50 -5.74 14.33
N ASN A 132 18.00 -6.08 15.53
CA ASN A 132 18.89 -5.26 16.35
C ASN A 132 18.33 -3.84 16.61
N LEU A 133 17.01 -3.76 16.86
CA LEU A 133 16.31 -2.52 17.19
C LEU A 133 16.24 -2.31 18.70
N ASN A 134 16.43 -1.08 19.16
CA ASN A 134 16.43 -0.76 20.60
C ASN A 134 15.00 -0.77 21.18
N LYS A 135 14.66 -1.81 21.94
CA LYS A 135 13.35 -1.96 22.60
C LYS A 135 12.98 -0.78 23.50
N ASP A 136 13.95 -0.12 24.13
CA ASP A 136 13.69 1.05 24.98
C ASP A 136 13.16 2.23 24.17
N SER A 137 13.43 2.30 22.86
CA SER A 137 12.85 3.33 21.97
C SER A 137 11.39 3.02 21.60
N TYR A 138 10.95 1.78 21.79
CA TYR A 138 9.61 1.29 21.45
C TYR A 138 8.76 0.97 22.69
N TRP A 139 9.17 1.39 23.89
CA TRP A 139 8.49 1.04 25.15
C TRP A 139 6.97 1.28 25.09
N TRP A 140 6.56 2.42 24.54
CA TRP A 140 5.15 2.82 24.41
C TRP A 140 4.41 2.01 23.35
N TYR A 141 5.10 1.57 22.31
CA TYR A 141 4.54 0.74 21.25
C TYR A 141 4.33 -0.71 21.72
N LEU A 142 5.24 -1.20 22.57
CA LEU A 142 5.11 -2.49 23.26
C LEU A 142 3.96 -2.47 24.29
N ASP A 143 3.71 -1.33 24.96
CA ASP A 143 2.59 -1.19 25.89
C ASP A 143 1.23 -1.39 25.20
N LEU A 144 1.10 -1.06 23.91
CA LEU A 144 -0.10 -1.36 23.11
C LEU A 144 -0.40 -2.87 23.04
N ARG A 145 0.59 -3.73 23.31
CA ARG A 145 0.43 -5.19 23.35
C ARG A 145 0.26 -5.74 24.77
N ARG A 146 0.47 -4.93 25.81
CA ARG A 146 0.37 -5.34 27.22
C ARG A 146 -1.04 -5.17 27.80
N TYR A 147 -1.76 -4.14 27.39
CA TYR A 147 -3.00 -3.73 28.04
C TYR A 147 -4.21 -3.89 27.11
N GLY A 148 -4.69 -5.13 26.96
CA GLY A 148 -5.86 -5.43 26.14
C GLY A 148 -5.57 -5.36 24.64
N SER A 149 -4.48 -6.01 24.21
CA SER A 149 -4.15 -6.07 22.77
C SER A 149 -5.24 -6.77 21.97
N VAL A 150 -5.34 -6.39 20.70
CA VAL A 150 -6.35 -6.88 19.76
C VAL A 150 -5.71 -7.15 18.40
N PRO A 151 -6.24 -8.07 17.59
CA PRO A 151 -5.94 -8.10 16.17
C PRO A 151 -6.23 -6.73 15.57
N HIS A 152 -5.30 -6.19 14.79
CA HIS A 152 -5.48 -4.93 14.08
C HIS A 152 -4.62 -4.93 12.82
N ALA A 153 -5.08 -4.19 11.83
CA ALA A 153 -4.43 -4.06 10.55
C ALA A 153 -4.56 -2.62 10.04
N GLY A 154 -3.74 -2.28 9.06
CA GLY A 154 -3.83 -0.98 8.43
C GLY A 154 -2.90 -0.86 7.24
N PHE A 155 -3.15 0.18 6.45
CA PHE A 155 -2.44 0.42 5.20
C PHE A 155 -2.05 1.88 5.06
N GLY A 156 -1.05 2.14 4.21
CA GLY A 156 -0.66 3.45 3.77
C GLY A 156 -0.89 3.62 2.28
N LEU A 157 -1.52 4.73 1.90
CA LEU A 157 -1.65 5.18 0.51
C LEU A 157 -0.71 6.37 0.25
N GLY A 158 0.06 6.29 -0.83
CA GLY A 158 0.84 7.40 -1.36
C GLY A 158 -0.07 8.40 -2.10
N PHE A 159 -0.34 9.55 -1.49
CA PHE A 159 -1.31 10.52 -2.04
C PHE A 159 -0.87 11.04 -3.42
N GLU A 160 0.41 11.38 -3.59
CA GLU A 160 0.93 11.84 -4.87
C GLU A 160 0.85 10.74 -5.95
N ARG A 161 1.03 9.47 -5.57
CA ARG A 161 0.85 8.33 -6.50
C ARG A 161 -0.62 8.15 -6.89
N LEU A 162 -1.56 8.41 -5.99
CA LEU A 162 -2.99 8.44 -6.31
C LEU A 162 -3.33 9.58 -7.27
N VAL A 163 -2.76 10.78 -7.05
CA VAL A 163 -2.93 11.91 -7.97
C VAL A 163 -2.35 11.58 -9.34
N GLN A 164 -1.14 11.01 -9.42
CA GLN A 164 -0.58 10.52 -10.68
C GLN A 164 -1.49 9.49 -11.35
N PHE A 165 -1.98 8.53 -10.58
CA PHE A 165 -2.86 7.48 -11.07
C PHE A 165 -4.16 8.04 -11.66
N ALA A 166 -4.76 9.05 -11.03
CA ALA A 166 -6.02 9.67 -11.43
C ALA A 166 -5.88 10.66 -12.60
N THR A 167 -4.74 11.33 -12.72
CA THR A 167 -4.51 12.39 -13.73
C THR A 167 -3.75 11.90 -14.96
N GLY A 168 -3.05 10.76 -14.85
CA GLY A 168 -2.22 10.21 -15.92
C GLY A 168 -0.86 10.90 -16.06
N ILE A 169 -0.49 11.76 -15.11
CA ILE A 169 0.80 12.45 -15.03
C ILE A 169 1.93 11.43 -14.79
N ASP A 170 3.00 11.53 -15.59
CA ASP A 170 4.14 10.61 -15.54
C ASP A 170 5.09 10.85 -14.37
N ASN A 171 5.40 12.11 -14.06
CA ASN A 171 6.42 12.47 -13.06
C ASN A 171 5.78 12.86 -11.73
N ILE A 172 6.20 12.24 -10.63
CA ILE A 172 5.58 12.44 -9.31
C ILE A 172 5.77 13.88 -8.81
N ARG A 173 6.77 14.57 -9.35
CA ARG A 173 7.03 15.98 -9.09
C ARG A 173 5.90 16.90 -9.54
N ASP A 174 5.14 16.48 -10.55
CA ASP A 174 4.04 17.26 -11.11
C ASP A 174 2.70 16.93 -10.44
N ALA A 175 2.70 15.97 -9.49
CA ALA A 175 1.53 15.60 -8.68
C ALA A 175 1.46 16.34 -7.33
N ILE A 176 2.39 17.26 -7.07
CA ILE A 176 2.44 18.09 -5.87
C ILE A 176 2.87 19.51 -6.29
N PRO A 177 2.36 20.59 -5.66
CA PRO A 177 2.67 21.96 -6.10
C PRO A 177 4.16 22.31 -6.09
N PHE A 178 4.88 21.91 -5.04
CA PHE A 178 6.29 22.27 -4.82
C PHE A 178 7.07 21.01 -4.40
N PRO A 179 7.55 20.20 -5.35
CA PRO A 179 8.21 18.93 -5.04
C PRO A 179 9.52 19.15 -4.28
N ARG A 180 9.86 18.18 -3.41
CA ARG A 180 11.15 18.14 -2.71
C ARG A 180 11.92 16.91 -3.15
N THR A 181 13.13 17.11 -3.64
CA THR A 181 14.02 16.02 -4.10
C THR A 181 15.45 16.29 -3.66
N PRO A 182 16.34 15.29 -3.63
CA PRO A 182 17.75 15.52 -3.31
C PRO A 182 18.35 16.66 -4.14
N GLY A 183 18.88 17.68 -3.47
CA GLY A 183 19.41 18.88 -4.12
C GLY A 183 18.39 19.94 -4.56
N SER A 184 17.10 19.79 -4.24
CA SER A 184 16.05 20.78 -4.56
C SER A 184 15.04 20.95 -3.42
N ALA A 185 14.92 22.19 -2.94
CA ALA A 185 13.95 22.59 -1.92
C ALA A 185 13.27 23.95 -2.20
N GLU A 186 13.29 24.40 -3.46
CA GLU A 186 12.65 25.64 -3.92
C GLU A 186 11.14 25.47 -4.09
N PHE A 187 10.42 26.57 -4.38
CA PHE A 187 9.01 26.51 -4.77
C PHE A 187 8.90 25.97 -6.20
#